data_AF-A0A350AQC9-F1
#
_entry.id   AF-A0A350AQC9-F1
#
_cell.length_a   1.000
_cell.length_b   1.000
_cell.length_c   1.000
_cell.angle_alpha   90.00
_cell.angle_beta   90.00
_cell.angle_gamma   90.00
#
_symmetry.space_group_name_H-M   'P 1'
#
loop_
_entity.id
_entity.type
_entity.pdbx_description
1 polymer ?
#
loop_
_entity_poly.entity_id
_entity_poly.type
_entity_poly.pdbx_seq_one_letter_code
_entity_poly.pdbx_strand_id
1 'polypeptide(L)'
;MKARSLRHRLEKAAKLLVIVQKHTPDVDCRLDEDKGENGHLIVDFQGSGTNRSKIVSLGKDLENKGYKFTEKKSPWLGQTTYLGKEDDKSSIVLTLPIAKNRMNINEDEPERAYSFTEA
;
A
#
# COMPACT_ATOMS: atom_id res chain seq x y z
N MET A 1 -4.86 -7.28 23.94
CA MET A 1 -4.70 -8.30 22.87
C MET A 1 -4.04 -9.55 23.44
N LYS A 2 -4.42 -10.78 23.02
CA LYS A 2 -3.76 -12.00 23.50
C LYS A 2 -2.42 -12.21 22.77
N ALA A 3 -1.39 -12.69 23.45
CA ALA A 3 -0.05 -12.88 22.86
C ALA A 3 -0.06 -13.73 21.58
N ARG A 4 -0.92 -14.75 21.51
CA ARG A 4 -1.07 -15.62 20.33
C ARG A 4 -1.58 -14.87 19.10
N SER A 5 -2.59 -14.00 19.26
CA SER A 5 -3.17 -13.25 18.13
C SER A 5 -2.19 -12.19 17.62
N LEU A 6 -1.47 -11.54 18.54
CA LEU A 6 -0.41 -10.60 18.20
C LEU A 6 0.69 -11.27 17.37
N ARG A 7 1.21 -12.42 17.82
CA ARG A 7 2.20 -13.20 17.08
C ARG A 7 1.75 -13.51 15.65
N HIS A 8 0.51 -13.96 15.48
CA HIS A 8 0.00 -14.33 14.18
C HIS A 8 -0.10 -13.13 13.23
N ARG A 9 -0.54 -11.97 13.73
CA ARG A 9 -0.58 -10.71 12.97
C ARG A 9 0.82 -10.25 12.56
N LEU A 10 1.77 -10.26 13.49
CA LEU A 10 3.17 -9.90 13.19
C LEU A 10 3.79 -10.84 12.16
N GLU A 11 3.46 -12.13 12.19
CA GLU A 11 3.93 -13.09 11.18
C GLU A 11 3.37 -12.77 9.78
N LYS A 12 2.07 -12.41 9.69
CA LYS A 12 1.45 -11.98 8.43
C LYS A 12 2.11 -10.70 7.90
N ALA A 13 2.32 -9.70 8.75
CA ALA A 13 2.97 -8.45 8.38
C ALA A 13 4.43 -8.66 7.93
N ALA A 14 5.19 -9.52 8.62
CA ALA A 14 6.57 -9.83 8.25
C ALA A 14 6.66 -10.52 6.88
N LYS A 15 5.78 -11.47 6.58
CA LYS A 15 5.69 -12.12 5.26
C LYS A 15 5.42 -11.11 4.15
N LEU A 16 4.55 -10.14 4.41
CA LEU A 16 4.26 -9.06 3.48
C LEU A 16 5.48 -8.13 3.29
N LEU A 17 6.16 -7.78 4.38
CA LEU A 17 7.35 -6.92 4.35
C LEU A 17 8.46 -7.52 3.47
N VAL A 18 8.67 -8.84 3.49
CA VAL A 18 9.64 -9.52 2.62
C VAL A 18 9.34 -9.26 1.12
N ILE A 19 8.06 -9.22 0.73
CA ILE A 19 7.66 -8.95 -0.65
C ILE A 19 7.93 -7.49 -1.00
N VAL A 20 7.63 -6.56 -0.10
CA VAL A 20 7.93 -5.12 -0.30
C VAL A 20 9.43 -4.92 -0.47
N GLN A 21 10.23 -5.46 0.44
CA GLN A 21 11.68 -5.29 0.49
C GLN A 21 12.40 -5.93 -0.71
N LYS A 22 11.81 -6.96 -1.34
CA LYS A 22 12.29 -7.54 -2.60
C LYS A 22 12.31 -6.52 -3.74
N HIS A 23 11.32 -5.63 -3.81
CA HIS A 23 11.18 -4.67 -4.91
C HIS A 23 11.69 -3.28 -4.54
N THR A 24 11.46 -2.86 -3.29
CA THR A 24 11.71 -1.50 -2.81
C THR A 24 12.38 -1.54 -1.43
N PRO A 25 13.66 -1.94 -1.36
CA PRO A 25 14.36 -2.14 -0.08
C PRO A 25 14.60 -0.85 0.70
N ASP A 26 14.70 0.28 0.01
CA ASP A 26 15.08 1.56 0.61
C ASP A 26 13.87 2.34 1.16
N VAL A 27 12.69 1.73 1.20
CA VAL A 27 11.43 2.40 1.53
C VAL A 27 11.03 2.12 2.98
N ASP A 28 10.67 3.19 3.71
CA ASP A 28 10.17 3.07 5.08
C ASP A 28 8.81 2.37 5.10
N CYS A 29 8.70 1.39 5.99
CA CYS A 29 7.52 0.56 6.15
C CYS A 29 7.09 0.59 7.60
N ARG A 30 5.83 0.96 7.86
CA ARG A 30 5.25 1.02 9.20
C ARG A 30 4.03 0.12 9.30
N LEU A 31 3.99 -0.70 10.34
CA LEU A 31 2.81 -1.49 10.65
C LEU A 31 1.90 -0.68 11.58
N ASP A 32 0.70 -0.35 11.10
CA ASP A 32 -0.38 0.19 11.92
C ASP A 32 -1.26 -0.99 12.38
N GLU A 33 -1.05 -1.39 13.62
CA GLU A 33 -1.68 -2.55 14.24
C GLU A 33 -3.16 -2.33 14.58
N ASP A 34 -3.59 -1.08 14.73
CA ASP A 34 -4.94 -0.75 15.16
C ASP A 34 -5.90 -0.62 13.97
N LYS A 35 -5.39 -0.75 12.74
CA LYS A 35 -6.18 -0.65 11.50
C LYS A 35 -6.32 -1.96 10.76
N GLY A 36 -7.55 -2.23 10.31
CA GLY A 36 -7.90 -3.47 9.62
C GLY A 36 -7.85 -4.69 10.55
N GLU A 37 -8.27 -5.84 10.04
CA GLU A 37 -8.36 -7.08 10.84
C GLU A 37 -6.97 -7.63 11.21
N ASN A 38 -6.05 -7.63 10.23
CA ASN A 38 -4.69 -8.16 10.37
C ASN A 38 -3.61 -7.06 10.40
N GLY A 39 -3.97 -5.81 10.69
CA GLY A 39 -3.07 -4.65 10.60
C GLY A 39 -2.93 -4.11 9.17
N HIS A 40 -2.50 -2.85 9.08
CA HIS A 40 -2.14 -2.19 7.82
C HIS A 40 -0.63 -2.00 7.74
N LEU A 41 0.01 -2.60 6.74
CA LEU A 41 1.39 -2.26 6.40
C LEU A 41 1.39 -1.02 5.50
N ILE A 42 1.84 0.10 6.05
CA ILE A 42 1.97 1.38 5.35
C ILE A 42 3.36 1.43 4.73
N VAL A 43 3.41 1.64 3.41
CA VAL A 43 4.63 1.76 2.62
C VAL A 43 4.63 3.15 1.99
N ASP A 44 5.51 4.02 2.49
CA ASP A 44 5.55 5.42 2.09
C ASP A 44 6.69 5.67 1.09
N PHE A 45 6.33 5.90 -0.17
CA PHE A 45 7.31 6.19 -1.22
C PHE A 45 7.74 7.66 -1.26
N GLN A 46 7.16 8.53 -0.42
CA GLN A 46 7.50 9.95 -0.39
C GLN A 46 8.98 10.14 -0.03
N GLY A 47 9.71 10.87 -0.88
CA GLY A 47 11.13 11.15 -0.67
C GLY A 47 12.09 9.96 -0.88
N SER A 48 11.58 8.75 -1.14
CA SER A 48 12.42 7.55 -1.33
C SER A 48 13.23 7.53 -2.63
N GLY A 49 12.90 8.38 -3.61
CA GLY A 49 13.50 8.32 -4.94
C GLY A 49 13.20 7.03 -5.72
N THR A 50 12.31 6.17 -5.20
CA THR A 50 11.97 4.88 -5.80
C THR A 50 11.35 5.07 -7.18
N ASN A 51 11.88 4.36 -8.17
CA ASN A 51 11.35 4.38 -9.53
C ASN A 51 9.93 3.78 -9.57
N ARG A 52 9.01 4.45 -10.27
CA ARG A 52 7.63 4.01 -10.49
C ARG A 52 7.56 2.57 -11.04
N SER A 53 8.52 2.15 -11.85
CA SER A 53 8.57 0.76 -12.36
C SER A 53 8.66 -0.28 -11.25
N LYS A 54 9.45 -0.03 -10.19
CA LYS A 54 9.57 -0.92 -9.02
C LYS A 54 8.26 -0.99 -8.24
N ILE A 55 7.55 0.14 -8.12
CA ILE A 55 6.25 0.19 -7.44
C ILE A 55 5.20 -0.62 -8.22
N VAL A 56 5.21 -0.50 -9.55
CA VAL A 56 4.34 -1.31 -10.43
C VAL A 56 4.68 -2.81 -10.31
N SER A 57 5.96 -3.17 -10.29
CA SER A 57 6.39 -4.57 -10.08
C SER A 57 5.95 -5.12 -8.73
N LEU A 58 6.04 -4.32 -7.66
CA LEU A 58 5.52 -4.68 -6.34
C LEU A 58 4.01 -4.91 -6.39
N GLY A 59 3.26 -3.98 -6.98
CA GLY A 59 1.81 -4.11 -7.14
C GLY A 59 1.41 -5.39 -7.88
N LYS A 60 2.07 -5.68 -9.01
CA LYS A 60 1.84 -6.92 -9.79
C LYS A 60 2.14 -8.18 -8.97
N ASP A 61 3.22 -8.22 -8.21
CA ASP A 61 3.56 -9.37 -7.34
C ASP A 61 2.52 -9.55 -6.22
N LEU A 62 1.99 -8.46 -5.67
CA LEU A 62 0.92 -8.50 -4.66
C LEU A 62 -0.41 -8.98 -5.25
N GLU A 63 -0.80 -8.51 -6.44
CA GLU A 63 -2.00 -8.99 -7.13
C GLU A 63 -1.92 -10.50 -7.42
N ASN A 64 -0.75 -10.97 -7.89
CA ASN A 64 -0.49 -12.40 -8.08
C ASN A 64 -0.61 -13.22 -6.78
N LYS A 65 -0.48 -12.58 -5.63
CA LYS A 65 -0.65 -13.19 -4.30
C LYS A 65 -2.06 -13.02 -3.73
N GLY A 66 -3.00 -12.54 -4.55
CA GLY A 66 -4.43 -12.44 -4.23
C GLY A 66 -4.88 -11.08 -3.69
N TYR A 67 -3.99 -10.08 -3.62
CA TYR A 67 -4.39 -8.75 -3.17
C TYR A 67 -5.27 -8.06 -4.21
N LYS A 68 -6.37 -7.46 -3.76
CA LYS A 68 -7.23 -6.57 -4.56
C LYS A 68 -6.98 -5.13 -4.16
N PHE A 69 -6.75 -4.27 -5.14
CA PHE A 69 -6.41 -2.87 -4.90
C PHE A 69 -7.57 -1.92 -5.17
N THR A 70 -7.67 -0.91 -4.32
CA THR A 70 -8.40 0.33 -4.62
C THR A 70 -7.43 1.50 -4.69
N GLU A 71 -7.69 2.45 -5.59
CA GLU A 71 -6.96 3.71 -5.70
C GLU A 71 -7.81 4.84 -5.10
N LYS A 72 -7.16 5.67 -4.30
CA LYS A 72 -7.69 6.95 -3.83
C LYS A 72 -6.70 8.06 -4.12
N LYS A 73 -7.11 9.07 -4.87
CA LYS A 73 -6.32 10.28 -5.06
C LYS A 73 -6.70 11.30 -4.00
N SER A 74 -5.70 11.89 -3.37
CA SER A 74 -5.87 12.97 -2.38
C SER A 74 -5.17 14.22 -2.90
N PRO A 75 -5.83 15.06 -3.71
CA PRO A 75 -5.22 16.26 -4.30
C PRO A 75 -4.67 17.23 -3.26
N TRP A 76 -5.34 17.36 -2.10
CA TRP A 76 -4.91 18.24 -1.01
C TRP A 76 -3.57 17.82 -0.39
N LEU A 77 -3.40 16.51 -0.18
CA LEU A 77 -2.15 15.91 0.29
C LEU A 77 -1.12 15.74 -0.82
N GLY A 78 -1.51 15.98 -2.09
CA GLY A 78 -0.64 15.78 -3.25
C GLY A 78 -0.16 14.35 -3.39
N GLN A 79 -0.99 13.37 -3.03
CA GLN A 79 -0.61 11.96 -3.02
C GLN A 79 -1.72 11.04 -3.55
N THR A 80 -1.32 9.93 -4.17
CA THR A 80 -2.18 8.79 -4.49
C THR A 80 -1.92 7.71 -3.46
N THR A 81 -3.00 7.11 -2.94
CA THR A 81 -2.93 5.97 -2.04
C THR A 81 -3.55 4.76 -2.71
N TYR A 82 -2.84 3.64 -2.71
CA TYR A 82 -3.38 2.34 -3.12
C TYR A 82 -3.57 1.46 -1.90
N LEU A 83 -4.79 0.98 -1.69
CA LEU A 83 -5.14 0.08 -0.60
C LEU A 83 -5.31 -1.34 -1.15
N GLY A 84 -4.35 -2.22 -0.84
CA GLY A 84 -4.43 -3.64 -1.17
C GLY A 84 -5.01 -4.43 0.00
N LYS A 85 -6.05 -5.23 -0.25
CA LYS A 85 -6.68 -6.12 0.75
C LYS A 85 -6.67 -7.57 0.29
N GLU A 86 -6.52 -8.46 1.26
CA GLU A 86 -6.73 -9.91 1.13
C GLU A 86 -7.18 -10.45 2.49
N ASP A 87 -8.25 -11.26 2.51
CA ASP A 87 -9.05 -11.55 3.71
C ASP A 87 -8.26 -12.24 4.84
N ASP A 88 -7.17 -12.94 4.54
CA ASP A 88 -6.34 -13.64 5.53
C ASP A 88 -4.94 -13.04 5.69
N LYS A 89 -4.67 -11.86 5.11
CA LYS A 89 -3.36 -11.19 5.21
C LYS A 89 -3.49 -9.78 5.79
N SER A 90 -2.35 -9.21 6.18
CA SER A 90 -2.27 -7.78 6.51
C SER A 90 -2.58 -6.97 5.24
N SER A 91 -3.43 -5.96 5.37
CA SER A 91 -3.67 -5.00 4.28
C SER A 91 -2.40 -4.21 4.02
N ILE A 92 -2.22 -3.74 2.79
CA ILE A 92 -1.10 -2.89 2.40
C ILE A 92 -1.60 -1.53 1.93
N VAL A 93 -0.94 -0.47 2.36
CA VAL A 93 -1.22 0.91 1.95
C VAL A 93 0.02 1.45 1.27
N LEU A 94 -0.05 1.69 -0.04
CA LEU A 94 1.04 2.27 -0.82
C LEU A 94 0.75 3.75 -1.04
N THR A 95 1.62 4.64 -0.55
CA THR A 95 1.45 6.09 -0.72
C THR A 95 2.50 6.64 -1.68
N LEU A 96 2.05 7.26 -2.77
CA LEU A 96 2.89 7.85 -3.80
C LEU A 96 2.62 9.36 -3.94
N PRO A 97 3.65 10.19 -4.15
CA PRO A 97 3.45 11.60 -4.46
C PRO A 97 2.87 11.80 -5.86
N ILE A 98 1.98 12.77 -6.02
CA ILE A 98 1.44 13.24 -7.31
C ILE A 98 2.15 14.55 -7.70
N ALA A 99 2.60 14.66 -8.95
CA ALA A 99 3.02 15.93 -9.52
C ALA A 99 1.82 16.89 -9.61
N LYS A 100 1.83 17.95 -8.78
CA LYS A 100 0.73 18.92 -8.68
C LYS A 100 0.33 19.50 -10.04
N ASN A 101 -0.91 19.26 -10.46
CA ASN A 101 -1.63 20.16 -11.38
C ASN A 101 -2.75 20.83 -10.57
N ARG A 102 -2.47 22.04 -10.06
CA ARG A 102 -3.32 22.79 -9.10
C ARG A 102 -4.68 23.25 -9.67
N MET A 103 -5.04 22.92 -10.91
CA MET A 103 -6.21 23.50 -11.59
C MET A 103 -7.50 22.67 -11.52
N ASN A 104 -7.44 21.37 -11.20
CA ASN A 104 -8.65 20.51 -11.14
C ASN A 104 -8.66 19.70 -9.82
N ILE A 105 -9.12 20.32 -8.73
CA ILE A 105 -9.29 19.65 -7.44
C ILE A 105 -10.76 19.25 -7.33
N ASN A 106 -11.06 17.97 -7.58
CA ASN A 106 -12.31 17.36 -7.14
C ASN A 106 -12.09 16.85 -5.72
N GLU A 107 -12.84 17.39 -4.76
CA GLU A 107 -12.69 17.14 -3.32
C GLU A 107 -13.05 15.70 -2.91
N ASP A 108 -13.86 15.01 -3.70
CA ASP A 108 -14.36 13.66 -3.41
C ASP A 108 -14.17 12.72 -4.61
N GLU A 109 -12.93 12.39 -4.97
CA GLU A 109 -12.74 11.22 -5.85
C GLU A 109 -13.01 9.94 -5.03
N PRO A 110 -14.07 9.18 -5.36
CA PRO A 110 -14.36 7.94 -4.66
C PRO A 110 -13.23 6.93 -4.88
N GLU A 111 -13.06 6.02 -3.93
CA GLU A 111 -12.17 4.87 -4.14
C GLU A 111 -12.62 4.09 -5.36
N ARG A 112 -11.70 3.82 -6.28
CA ARG A 112 -11.98 3.03 -7.49
C ARG A 112 -11.18 1.75 -7.44
N ALA A 113 -11.73 0.67 -7.98
CA ALA A 113 -10.95 -0.53 -8.23
C ALA A 113 -9.75 -0.16 -9.12
N TYR A 114 -8.57 -0.67 -8.75
CA TYR A 114 -7.34 -0.42 -9.48
C TYR A 114 -6.61 -1.74 -9.71
N SER A 115 -5.99 -1.87 -10.88
CA SER A 115 -5.09 -2.99 -11.14
C SER A 115 -3.71 -2.53 -11.58
N PHE A 116 -2.67 -3.08 -10.95
CA PHE A 116 -1.29 -2.85 -11.36
C PHE A 116 -0.93 -3.65 -12.61
N THR A 117 -1.57 -4.79 -12.87
CA THR A 117 -1.37 -5.54 -14.12
C THR A 117 -1.71 -4.74 -15.37
N GLU A 118 -2.69 -3.85 -15.29
CA GLU A 118 -3.15 -2.97 -16.38
C GLU A 118 -2.38 -1.63 -16.46
N ALA A 119 -1.45 -1.39 -15.52
CA ALA A 119 -0.71 -0.14 -15.35
C ALA A 119 0.70 -0.14 -15.97
#